data_AF-A0A4Q6EGI5-F1
#
_entry.id   AF-A0A4Q6EGI5-F1
#
_cell.length_a   1.000
_cell.length_b   1.000
_cell.length_c   1.000
_cell.angle_alpha   90.00
_cell.angle_beta   90.00
_cell.angle_gamma   90.00
#
_symmetry.space_group_name_H-M   'P 1'
#
loop_
_entity.id
_entity.type
_entity.pdbx_description
1 polymer ?
#
loop_
_entity_poly.entity_id
_entity_poly.type
_entity_poly.pdbx_seq_one_letter_code
_entity_poly.pdbx_strand_id
1 'polypeptide(L)' 'MIATIPDAFPVKRNNYRECNIQKFPYVIVYVVDHSENVITVSAIYHTSRKPAKKYR' A
#
# COMPACT_ATOMS: atom_id res chain seq x y z
N MET A 1 -6.27 -8.49 -5.60
CA MET A 1 -7.01 -7.66 -4.62
C MET A 1 -6.94 -6.19 -4.97
N ILE A 2 -5.76 -5.54 -4.96
CA ILE A 2 -5.70 -4.08 -5.25
C ILE A 2 -6.17 -3.71 -6.67
N ALA A 3 -6.00 -4.59 -7.67
CA ALA A 3 -6.46 -4.34 -9.04
C ALA A 3 -7.98 -4.49 -9.22
N THR A 4 -8.65 -5.24 -8.35
CA THR A 4 -10.10 -5.49 -8.44
C THR A 4 -10.91 -4.58 -7.54
N ILE A 5 -10.42 -4.27 -6.34
CA ILE A 5 -11.07 -3.35 -5.39
C ILE A 5 -9.97 -2.48 -4.74
N PRO A 6 -9.48 -1.45 -5.44
CA PRO A 6 -8.37 -0.61 -4.96
C PRO A 6 -8.72 0.18 -3.69
N ASP A 7 -9.99 0.45 -3.45
CA ASP A 7 -10.47 1.23 -2.30
C ASP A 7 -10.72 0.42 -1.03
N ALA A 8 -10.55 -0.91 -1.09
CA ALA A 8 -10.81 -1.81 0.04
C ALA A 8 -9.92 -1.51 1.27
N PHE A 9 -8.77 -0.88 1.06
CA PHE A 9 -7.82 -0.58 2.12
C PHE A 9 -7.86 0.90 2.50
N PRO A 10 -7.93 1.26 3.79
CA PRO A 10 -8.02 2.65 4.22
C PRO A 10 -6.74 3.43 3.86
N VAL A 11 -6.92 4.71 3.58
CA VAL A 11 -5.80 5.65 3.43
C VAL A 11 -5.15 5.85 4.80
N LYS A 12 -3.84 5.64 4.89
CA LYS A 12 -3.09 5.83 6.14
C LYS A 12 -2.37 7.16 6.22
N ARG A 13 -1.76 7.63 5.13
CA ARG A 13 -0.96 8.86 5.11
C ARG A 13 -0.88 9.42 3.70
N ASN A 14 -1.10 10.72 3.49
CA ASN A 14 -0.95 11.41 2.19
C ASN A 14 -1.46 10.61 0.97
N ASN A 15 -2.69 10.08 1.01
CA ASN A 15 -3.31 9.25 -0.05
C ASN A 15 -2.67 7.87 -0.31
N TYR A 16 -1.67 7.47 0.46
CA TYR A 16 -1.13 6.12 0.42
C TYR A 16 -2.03 5.15 1.19
N ARG A 17 -2.30 4.02 0.54
CA ARG A 17 -3.02 2.86 1.07
C ARG A 17 -2.03 1.72 1.32
N GLU A 18 -2.31 0.91 2.33
CA GLU A 18 -1.49 -0.25 2.68
C GLU A 18 -2.32 -1.53 2.54
N CYS A 19 -1.86 -2.45 1.70
CA CYS A 19 -2.43 -3.78 1.55
C CYS A 19 -1.49 -4.80 2.19
N ASN A 20 -1.98 -5.55 3.18
CA ASN A 20 -1.27 -6.72 3.67
C ASN A 20 -1.31 -7.81 2.61
N ILE A 21 -0.16 -8.41 2.29
CA ILE A 21 -0.12 -9.60 1.44
C ILE A 21 -0.18 -10.86 2.31
N GLN A 22 -0.66 -11.95 1.72
CA GLN A 22 -0.78 -13.23 2.40
C GLN A 22 0.56 -13.75 2.94
N LYS A 23 1.67 -13.37 2.29
CA LYS A 23 3.03 -13.65 2.74
C LYS A 23 3.49 -12.62 3.78
N PHE A 24 3.27 -12.92 5.04
CA PHE A 24 3.84 -12.16 6.16
C PHE A 24 5.38 -12.15 6.07
N PRO A 25 6.07 -11.06 6.48
CA PRO A 25 5.58 -9.79 7.01
C PRO A 25 5.62 -8.65 5.98
N TYR A 26 5.19 -8.88 4.73
CA TYR A 26 5.24 -7.83 3.71
C TYR A 26 3.90 -7.07 3.59
N VAL A 27 3.99 -5.79 3.25
CA VAL A 27 2.85 -4.92 2.93
C VAL A 27 3.15 -4.14 1.65
N ILE A 28 2.13 -3.96 0.81
CA ILE A 28 2.21 -3.14 -0.40
C ILE A 28 1.69 -1.75 -0.04
N VAL A 29 2.47 -0.72 -0.37
CA VAL A 29 2.07 0.68 -0.28
C VAL A 29 1.77 1.18 -1.68
N TYR A 30 0.55 1.66 -1.90
CA TYR A 30 0.09 2.09 -3.23
C TYR A 30 -0.80 3.33 -3.15
N VAL A 31 -0.95 4.01 -4.29
CA VAL A 31 -1.87 5.13 -4.50
C VAL A 31 -2.80 4.79 -5.64
N VAL A 32 -4.02 5.29 -5.58
CA VAL A 32 -5.06 5.11 -6.60
C VAL A 32 -5.36 6.47 -7.19
N ASP A 33 -5.14 6.61 -8.48
CA ASP A 33 -5.56 7.77 -9.25
C ASP A 33 -6.88 7.42 -9.96
N HIS A 34 -7.99 7.96 -9.47
CA HIS A 34 -9.31 7.70 -10.04
C HIS A 34 -9.56 8.48 -11.33
N SER A 35 -8.87 9.60 -11.56
CA SER A 35 -8.96 10.36 -12.82
C SER A 35 -8.38 9.56 -13.97
N GLU A 36 -7.21 8.95 -13.75
CA GLU A 36 -6.49 8.19 -14.77
C GLU A 36 -6.81 6.69 -14.73
N ASN A 37 -7.57 6.22 -13.74
CA ASN A 37 -7.78 4.79 -13.44
C ASN A 37 -6.46 4.01 -13.29
N VAL A 38 -5.44 4.64 -12.71
CA VAL A 38 -4.10 4.07 -12.53
C VAL A 38 -3.85 3.74 -11.07
N ILE A 39 -3.26 2.57 -10.82
CA ILE A 39 -2.77 2.17 -9.49
C ILE A 39 -1.25 2.21 -9.52
N THR A 40 -0.66 3.09 -8.71
CA THR A 40 0.80 3.19 -8.58
C THR A 40 1.26 2.49 -7.31
N VAL A 41 2.03 1.41 -7.48
CA VAL A 41 2.70 0.75 -6.36
C VAL A 41 3.98 1.51 -6.02
N SER A 42 3.99 2.18 -4.88
CA SER A 42 5.12 2.99 -4.45
C SER A 42 6.21 2.14 -3.80
N ALA A 43 5.83 1.16 -2.96
CA ALA A 43 6.79 0.31 -2.28
C ALA A 43 6.19 -1.03 -1.83
N ILE A 44 7.07 -2.02 -1.64
CA ILE A 44 6.77 -3.27 -0.92
C ILE A 44 7.65 -3.30 0.33
N TYR A 45 7.05 -3.26 1.51
CA TYR A 45 7.73 -3.04 2.78
C TYR A 45 7.64 -4.25 3.71
N HIS A 46 8.73 -4.61 4.37
CA HIS A 46 8.78 -5.70 5.36
C HIS A 46 8.51 -5.16 6.77
N THR A 47 7.31 -5.37 7.30
CA THR A 47 6.84 -4.78 8.58
C THR A 47 7.65 -5.18 9.80
N SER A 48 8.29 -6.35 9.79
CA SER A 48 9.14 -6.81 10.90
C SER A 48 10.56 -6.21 10.87
N ARG A 49 11.04 -5.66 9.74
CA ARG A 49 12.41 -5.15 9.61
C ARG A 49 12.39 -3.63 9.73
N LYS A 50 12.72 -3.12 10.93
CA LYS A 50 12.85 -1.69 11.26
C LYS A 50 11.55 -0.87 11.09
N PRO A 51 10.46 -1.20 11.82
CA PRO A 51 9.15 -0.54 11.70
C PRO A 51 9.19 1.00 11.84
N ALA A 52 10.19 1.54 12.54
CA ALA A 52 10.40 2.98 12.71
C ALA A 52 10.75 3.76 11.41
N LYS A 53 11.16 3.09 10.32
CA LYS A 53 11.55 3.75 9.05
C LYS A 53 10.48 3.69 7.95
N LYS A 54 9.24 3.33 8.29
CA LYS A 54 8.19 3.04 7.32
C LYS A 54 7.69 4.25 6.51
N TYR A 55 7.83 5.46 7.03
CA TYR A 55 7.35 6.69 6.39
C TYR A 55 8.43 7.75 6.25
N ARG A 56 9.53 7.41 5.57
CA ARG A 56 10.62 8.34 5.30
C ARG A 56 10.55 8.85 3.88
#